data_AF-A0A7C3NBP2-F1
#
_entry.id   AF-A0A7C3NBP2-F1
#
_cell.length_a   1.000
_cell.length_b   1.000
_cell.length_c   1.000
_cell.angle_alpha   90.00
_cell.angle_beta   90.00
_cell.angle_gamma   90.00
#
_symmetry.space_group_name_H-M   'P 1'
#
loop_
_entity.id
_entity.type
_entity.pdbx_description
1 polymer ?
#
loop_
_entity_poly.entity_id
_entity_poly.type
_entity_poly.pdbx_seq_one_letter_code
_entity_poly.pdbx_strand_id
1 'polypeptide(L)'
;MVQTLPFSHTFKVTFSHARQERRATIYLGWLALRLPDSHQHLWTMVAYEPVIDRTLVLLTNVPLLTIDTVRQVYDDWRLRARIEHGYRFDQEQGLDVEEMRVQSLAAMQRLFILVLVAAQFILYLIDTWPPRAVLWVRYLGGKLGLANDLDGSYLVLRGLKALIQTLVTLSFFCLSFSPSRFLLWVITRCRKVNRGPHR
;
A
#
# COMPACT_ATOMS: atom_id res chain seq x y z
N MET A 1 -11.87 -19.58 37.18
CA MET A 1 -10.88 -19.58 36.07
C MET A 1 -11.15 -20.80 35.22
N VAL A 2 -11.43 -20.64 33.93
CA VAL A 2 -11.59 -21.78 33.00
C VAL A 2 -10.17 -22.23 32.62
N GLN A 3 -9.77 -23.43 33.01
CA GLN A 3 -8.43 -23.97 32.74
C GLN A 3 -8.30 -24.57 31.33
N THR A 4 -9.42 -24.93 30.69
CA THR A 4 -9.44 -25.58 29.37
C THR A 4 -10.59 -25.05 28.53
N LEU A 5 -10.31 -24.66 27.29
CA LEU A 5 -11.32 -24.24 26.32
C LEU A 5 -11.47 -25.35 25.28
N PRO A 6 -12.62 -26.05 25.22
CA PRO A 6 -12.81 -27.12 24.24
C PRO A 6 -12.94 -26.53 22.83
N PHE A 7 -12.14 -27.05 21.90
CA PHE A 7 -12.29 -26.69 20.50
C PHE A 7 -13.64 -27.20 19.99
N SER A 8 -14.49 -26.27 19.59
CA SER A 8 -15.85 -26.57 19.18
C SER A 8 -15.94 -26.83 17.69
N HIS A 9 -15.04 -26.26 16.88
CA HIS A 9 -15.10 -26.33 15.42
C HIS A 9 -13.72 -26.43 14.78
N THR A 10 -13.68 -26.98 13.57
CA THR A 10 -12.47 -27.11 12.76
C THR A 10 -12.76 -26.69 11.32
N PHE A 11 -11.82 -25.98 10.68
CA PHE A 11 -11.94 -25.58 9.28
C PHE A 11 -10.55 -25.51 8.63
N LYS A 12 -10.54 -25.57 7.30
CA LYS A 12 -9.31 -25.53 6.50
C LYS A 12 -9.13 -24.13 5.93
N VAL A 13 -7.91 -23.61 6.05
CA VAL A 13 -7.55 -22.26 5.66
C VAL A 13 -6.30 -22.31 4.80
N THR A 14 -6.27 -21.53 3.72
CA THR A 14 -5.06 -21.34 2.92
C THR A 14 -4.32 -20.09 3.39
N PHE A 15 -3.08 -20.25 3.79
CA PHE A 15 -2.14 -19.16 4.04
C PHE A 15 -1.24 -18.99 2.84
N SER A 16 -1.09 -17.75 2.38
CA SER A 16 -0.12 -17.41 1.33
C SER A 16 0.96 -16.54 1.96
N HIS A 17 2.17 -17.05 2.07
CA HIS A 17 3.34 -16.31 2.57
C HIS A 17 4.51 -16.51 1.62
N ALA A 18 5.15 -15.42 1.20
CA ALA A 18 6.29 -15.45 0.26
C ALA A 18 6.03 -16.34 -0.98
N ARG A 19 4.82 -16.25 -1.56
CA ARG A 19 4.35 -17.04 -2.73
C ARG A 19 4.21 -18.55 -2.51
N GLN A 20 4.37 -19.02 -1.28
CA GLN A 20 4.02 -20.38 -0.92
C GLN A 20 2.63 -20.42 -0.32
N GLU A 21 1.78 -21.25 -0.91
CA GLU A 21 0.48 -21.55 -0.35
C GLU A 21 0.59 -22.76 0.58
N ARG A 22 0.05 -22.59 1.77
CA ARG A 22 0.02 -23.62 2.80
C ARG A 22 -1.41 -23.79 3.27
N ARG A 23 -1.96 -24.98 3.09
CA ARG A 23 -3.26 -25.34 3.68
C ARG A 23 -3.04 -25.76 5.11
N ALA A 24 -3.77 -25.14 6.02
CA ALA A 24 -3.73 -25.37 7.45
C ALA A 24 -5.11 -25.83 7.94
N THR A 25 -5.12 -26.75 8.89
CA THR A 25 -6.32 -27.12 9.63
C THR A 25 -6.32 -26.36 10.95
N ILE A 26 -7.33 -25.54 11.18
CA ILE A 26 -7.44 -24.67 12.35
C ILE A 26 -8.57 -25.15 13.25
N TYR A 27 -8.26 -25.31 14.53
CA TYR A 27 -9.20 -25.63 15.60
C TYR A 27 -9.60 -24.35 16.30
N LEU A 28 -10.91 -24.12 16.43
CA LEU A 28 -11.47 -22.94 17.06
C LEU A 28 -12.25 -23.28 18.31
N GLY A 29 -12.09 -22.44 19.31
CA GLY A 29 -13.03 -22.34 20.40
C GLY A 29 -13.12 -20.88 20.86
N TRP A 30 -14.21 -20.54 21.53
CA TRP A 30 -14.42 -19.19 22.04
C TRP A 30 -15.22 -19.22 23.34
N LEU A 31 -15.06 -18.18 24.14
CA LEU A 31 -15.82 -17.99 25.37
C LEU A 31 -16.04 -16.51 25.67
N ALA A 32 -17.10 -16.22 26.41
CA ALA A 32 -17.28 -14.91 27.02
C ALA A 32 -16.46 -14.84 28.32
N LEU A 33 -15.78 -13.72 28.53
CA LEU A 33 -15.04 -13.45 29.75
C LEU A 33 -15.34 -12.06 30.29
N ARG A 34 -15.05 -11.89 31.57
CA ARG A 34 -15.15 -10.61 32.26
C ARG A 34 -13.77 -10.23 32.76
N LEU A 35 -13.31 -9.04 32.43
CA LEU A 35 -12.02 -8.55 32.93
C LEU A 35 -12.07 -8.36 34.46
N PRO A 36 -10.99 -8.68 35.19
CA PRO A 36 -11.00 -8.64 36.65
C PRO A 36 -11.26 -7.23 37.21
N ASP A 37 -10.57 -6.23 36.67
CA ASP A 37 -10.55 -4.88 37.23
C ASP A 37 -11.66 -3.99 36.67
N SER A 38 -11.84 -4.01 35.35
CA SER A 38 -12.83 -3.15 34.67
C SER A 38 -14.23 -3.76 34.64
N HIS A 39 -14.36 -5.03 35.01
CA HIS A 39 -15.59 -5.80 34.88
C HIS A 39 -16.18 -5.81 33.46
N GLN A 40 -15.39 -5.44 32.46
CA GLN A 40 -15.82 -5.34 31.08
C GLN A 40 -16.09 -6.74 30.52
N HIS A 41 -17.24 -6.89 29.88
CA HIS A 41 -17.61 -8.11 29.17
C HIS A 41 -16.94 -8.12 27.79
N LEU A 42 -16.12 -9.13 27.56
CA LEU A 42 -15.40 -9.34 26.30
C LEU A 42 -15.54 -10.81 25.88
N TRP A 43 -15.14 -11.08 24.66
CA TRP A 43 -15.08 -12.43 24.12
C TRP A 43 -13.64 -12.77 23.79
N THR A 44 -13.27 -14.03 24.04
CA THR A 44 -11.99 -14.58 23.60
C THR A 44 -12.23 -15.68 22.59
N MET A 45 -11.48 -15.62 21.51
CA MET A 45 -11.38 -16.68 20.51
C MET A 45 -9.98 -17.27 20.54
N VAL A 46 -9.89 -18.59 20.58
CA VAL A 46 -8.65 -19.35 20.49
C VAL A 46 -8.65 -20.11 19.18
N ALA A 47 -7.66 -19.85 18.34
CA ALA A 47 -7.37 -20.59 17.12
C ALA A 47 -6.07 -21.36 17.29
N TYR A 48 -6.12 -22.69 17.17
CA TYR A 48 -4.98 -23.56 17.31
C TYR A 48 -4.68 -24.27 15.99
N GLU A 49 -3.40 -24.32 15.64
CA GLU A 49 -2.88 -25.05 14.49
C GLU A 49 -1.89 -26.13 14.95
N PRO A 50 -2.23 -27.43 14.83
CA PRO A 50 -1.41 -28.49 15.39
C PRO A 50 -0.13 -28.77 14.61
N VAL A 51 -0.13 -28.54 13.29
CA VAL A 51 1.02 -28.88 12.42
C VAL A 51 2.27 -28.08 12.79
N ILE A 52 2.08 -26.83 13.22
CA ILE A 52 3.16 -25.91 13.59
C ILE A 52 3.11 -25.55 15.08
N ASP A 53 2.28 -26.27 15.85
CA ASP A 53 2.01 -26.05 17.28
C ASP A 53 1.80 -24.57 17.65
N ARG A 54 0.91 -23.89 16.92
CA ARG A 54 0.70 -22.45 17.09
C ARG A 54 -0.68 -22.17 17.65
N THR A 55 -0.71 -21.44 18.76
CA THR A 55 -1.95 -20.93 19.36
C THR A 55 -2.06 -19.42 19.16
N LEU A 56 -3.20 -18.99 18.64
CA LEU A 56 -3.60 -17.60 18.56
C LEU A 56 -4.76 -17.37 19.53
N VAL A 57 -4.62 -16.37 20.39
CA VAL A 57 -5.70 -15.93 21.29
C VAL A 57 -6.07 -14.50 20.93
N LEU A 58 -7.32 -14.28 20.53
CA LEU A 58 -7.86 -12.97 20.23
C LEU A 58 -8.85 -12.55 21.30
N LEU A 59 -8.67 -11.35 21.83
CA LEU A 59 -9.64 -10.69 22.69
C LEU A 59 -10.42 -9.68 21.85
N THR A 60 -11.74 -9.73 21.89
CA THR A 60 -12.62 -8.88 21.09
C THR A 60 -13.84 -8.42 21.87
N ASN A 61 -14.34 -7.23 21.54
CA ASN A 61 -15.63 -6.72 22.00
C ASN A 61 -16.80 -7.17 21.10
N VAL A 62 -16.52 -7.85 19.98
CA VAL A 62 -17.53 -8.41 19.08
C VAL A 62 -18.15 -9.66 19.73
N PRO A 63 -19.48 -9.75 19.87
CA PRO A 63 -20.13 -10.94 20.43
C PRO A 63 -19.93 -12.18 19.57
N LEU A 64 -19.34 -13.24 20.14
CA LEU A 64 -19.08 -14.50 19.45
C LEU A 64 -20.20 -15.52 19.70
N LEU A 65 -21.41 -15.19 19.24
CA LEU A 65 -22.60 -16.02 19.48
C LEU A 65 -22.74 -17.18 18.48
N THR A 66 -22.19 -17.02 17.27
CA THR A 66 -22.32 -17.99 16.18
C THR A 66 -20.96 -18.29 15.57
N ILE A 67 -20.84 -19.46 14.93
CA ILE A 67 -19.62 -19.84 14.22
C ILE A 67 -19.28 -18.87 13.08
N ASP A 68 -20.29 -18.30 12.42
CA ASP A 68 -20.06 -17.37 11.30
C ASP A 68 -19.38 -16.09 11.79
N THR A 69 -19.82 -15.56 12.94
CA THR A 69 -19.17 -14.39 13.56
C THR A 69 -17.75 -14.70 14.00
N VAL A 70 -17.51 -15.87 14.58
CA VAL A 70 -16.16 -16.31 14.99
C VAL A 70 -15.24 -16.42 13.77
N ARG A 71 -15.74 -17.02 12.68
CA ARG A 71 -14.99 -17.12 11.43
C ARG A 71 -14.68 -15.75 10.87
N GLN A 72 -15.65 -14.84 10.86
CA GLN A 72 -15.45 -13.47 10.39
C GLN A 72 -14.35 -12.75 11.19
N VAL A 73 -14.39 -12.80 12.52
CA VAL A 73 -13.35 -12.19 13.38
C VAL A 73 -11.97 -12.79 13.10
N TYR A 74 -11.90 -14.10 12.88
CA TYR A 74 -10.65 -14.76 12.50
C TYR A 74 -10.14 -14.30 11.12
N ASP A 75 -11.03 -14.20 10.13
CA ASP A 75 -10.67 -13.74 8.79
C ASP A 75 -10.27 -12.26 8.77
N ASP A 76 -10.94 -11.41 9.54
CA ASP A 76 -10.56 -10.01 9.73
C ASP A 76 -9.17 -9.89 10.36
N TRP A 77 -8.87 -10.70 11.39
CA TRP A 77 -7.53 -10.76 11.97
C TRP A 77 -6.48 -11.20 10.94
N ARG A 78 -6.80 -12.14 10.05
CA ARG A 78 -5.87 -12.58 8.99
C ARG A 78 -5.53 -11.46 8.02
N LEU A 79 -6.38 -10.44 7.87
CA LEU A 79 -6.08 -9.26 7.08
C LEU A 79 -5.04 -8.34 7.74
N ARG A 80 -4.67 -8.55 9.01
CA ARG A 80 -3.65 -7.74 9.71
C ARG A 80 -2.34 -7.66 8.96
N ALA A 81 -1.91 -8.73 8.30
CA ALA A 81 -0.67 -8.73 7.49
C ALA A 81 -0.72 -7.73 6.32
N ARG A 82 -1.92 -7.37 5.82
CA ARG A 82 -2.07 -6.33 4.78
C ARG A 82 -1.64 -4.95 5.28
N ILE A 83 -1.84 -4.67 6.57
CA ILE A 83 -1.42 -3.40 7.18
C ILE A 83 0.11 -3.30 7.17
N GLU A 84 0.83 -4.40 7.42
CA GLU A 84 2.29 -4.43 7.38
C GLU A 84 2.83 -4.12 5.98
N HIS A 85 2.18 -4.62 4.92
CA HIS A 85 2.52 -4.26 3.54
C HIS A 85 2.30 -2.77 3.26
N GLY A 86 1.28 -2.15 3.84
CA GLY A 86 1.06 -0.70 3.80
C GLY A 86 2.21 0.06 4.46
N TYR A 87 2.59 -0.32 5.69
CA TYR A 87 3.71 0.29 6.41
C TYR A 87 5.03 0.19 5.64
N ARG A 88 5.36 -0.97 5.05
CA ARG A 88 6.60 -1.11 4.26
C ARG A 88 6.61 -0.23 3.00
N PHE A 89 5.44 -0.03 2.40
CA PHE A 89 5.31 0.88 1.26
C PHE A 89 5.53 2.35 1.69
N ASP A 90 5.04 2.74 2.86
CA ASP A 90 5.21 4.08 3.40
C ASP A 90 6.65 4.36 3.87
N GLN A 91 7.31 3.37 4.51
CA GLN A 91 8.63 3.55 5.11
C GLN A 91 9.80 3.36 4.15
N GLU A 92 9.86 2.26 3.39
CA GLU A 92 11.12 1.77 2.80
C GLU A 92 11.16 1.71 1.27
N GLN A 93 10.00 1.67 0.61
CA GLN A 93 9.93 1.30 -0.82
C GLN A 93 9.20 2.31 -1.71
N GLY A 94 8.45 3.25 -1.14
CA GLY A 94 7.55 4.12 -1.88
C GLY A 94 7.72 5.60 -1.56
N LEU A 95 7.35 5.97 -0.33
CA LEU A 95 7.23 7.38 0.07
C LEU A 95 8.41 7.87 0.91
N ASP A 96 9.32 7.00 1.34
CA ASP A 96 10.58 7.30 2.05
C ASP A 96 10.38 8.31 3.19
N VAL A 97 9.33 8.11 3.99
CA VAL A 97 8.93 9.02 5.07
C VAL A 97 10.07 9.25 6.06
N GLU A 98 10.90 8.23 6.27
CA GLU A 98 12.03 8.27 7.20
C GLU A 98 13.15 9.21 6.73
N GLU A 99 13.24 9.51 5.44
CA GLU A 99 14.22 10.45 4.89
C GLU A 99 13.75 11.91 4.98
N MET A 100 12.46 12.15 5.27
CA MET A 100 11.89 13.50 5.30
C MET A 100 12.31 14.25 6.57
N ARG A 101 13.22 15.21 6.42
CA ARG A 101 13.72 16.05 7.52
C ARG A 101 12.87 17.30 7.71
N VAL A 102 11.97 17.27 8.70
CA VAL A 102 11.17 18.43 9.12
C VAL A 102 11.57 18.86 10.54
N GLN A 103 11.65 20.17 10.77
CA GLN A 103 12.19 20.73 12.02
C GLN A 103 11.13 20.99 13.11
N SER A 104 9.84 20.66 12.87
CA SER A 104 8.77 20.84 13.87
C SER A 104 7.78 19.68 13.86
N LEU A 105 7.19 19.39 15.03
CA LEU A 105 6.20 18.32 15.19
C LEU A 105 4.95 18.57 14.33
N ALA A 106 4.46 19.82 14.27
CA ALA A 106 3.30 20.16 13.47
C ALA A 106 3.55 19.94 11.96
N ALA A 107 4.76 20.23 11.47
CA ALA A 107 5.13 19.96 10.09
C ALA A 107 5.27 18.45 9.84
N MET A 108 5.85 17.70 10.78
CA MET A 108 5.93 16.24 10.72
C MET A 108 4.54 15.59 10.64
N GLN A 109 3.60 16.03 11.49
CA GLN A 109 2.22 15.52 11.48
C GLN A 109 1.50 15.79 10.14
N ARG A 110 1.61 17.01 9.60
CA ARG A 110 0.98 17.37 8.32
C ARG A 110 1.56 16.56 7.15
N LEU A 111 2.88 16.42 7.12
CA LEU A 111 3.59 15.64 6.11
C LEU A 111 3.24 14.16 6.21
N PHE A 112 3.17 13.61 7.43
CA PHE A 112 2.75 12.23 7.66
C PHE A 112 1.33 11.97 7.17
N ILE A 113 0.38 12.87 7.45
CA ILE A 113 -0.99 12.77 6.92
C ILE A 113 -0.99 12.79 5.40
N LEU A 114 -0.21 13.68 4.77
CA LEU A 114 -0.12 13.78 3.32
C LEU A 114 0.43 12.50 2.69
N VAL A 115 1.44 11.89 3.30
CA VAL A 115 1.98 10.59 2.91
C VAL A 115 0.91 9.51 3.01
N LEU A 116 0.20 9.40 4.15
CA LEU A 116 -0.86 8.39 4.31
C LEU A 116 -1.97 8.56 3.25
N VAL A 117 -2.35 9.80 2.95
CA VAL A 117 -3.33 10.09 1.89
C VAL A 117 -2.80 9.68 0.51
N ALA A 118 -1.54 9.99 0.21
CA ALA A 118 -0.90 9.58 -1.03
C ALA A 118 -0.83 8.05 -1.16
N ALA A 119 -0.50 7.36 -0.08
CA ALA A 119 -0.45 5.90 -0.07
C ALA A 119 -1.81 5.27 -0.28
N GLN A 120 -2.82 5.76 0.44
CA GLN A 120 -4.20 5.32 0.27
C GLN A 120 -4.70 5.56 -1.15
N PHE A 121 -4.30 6.67 -1.77
CA PHE A 121 -4.63 6.96 -3.17
C PHE A 121 -4.02 5.92 -4.13
N ILE A 122 -2.75 5.53 -3.94
CA ILE A 122 -2.11 4.48 -4.77
C ILE A 122 -2.81 3.13 -4.59
N LEU A 123 -3.12 2.74 -3.35
CA LEU A 123 -3.82 1.49 -3.06
C LEU A 123 -5.23 1.49 -3.68
N TYR A 124 -5.95 2.61 -3.55
CA TYR A 124 -7.26 2.80 -4.16
C TYR A 124 -7.19 2.65 -5.70
N LEU A 125 -6.19 3.23 -6.36
CA LEU A 125 -6.01 3.07 -7.80
C LEU A 125 -5.78 1.61 -8.19
N ILE A 126 -4.96 0.88 -7.44
CA ILE A 126 -4.68 -0.54 -7.69
C ILE A 126 -5.96 -1.37 -7.62
N ASP A 127 -6.82 -1.09 -6.62
CA ASP A 127 -8.03 -1.86 -6.37
C ASP A 127 -9.19 -1.47 -7.32
N THR A 128 -9.21 -0.24 -7.85
CA THR A 128 -10.33 0.26 -8.66
C THR A 128 -10.07 0.30 -10.17
N TRP A 129 -8.82 0.40 -10.61
CA TRP A 129 -8.52 0.46 -12.04
C TRP A 129 -8.60 -0.90 -12.72
N PRO A 130 -8.90 -0.94 -14.04
CA PRO A 130 -8.82 -2.16 -14.81
C PRO A 130 -7.45 -2.82 -14.66
N PRO A 131 -7.35 -4.15 -14.47
CA PRO A 131 -6.08 -4.84 -14.23
C PRO A 131 -5.01 -4.57 -15.30
N ARG A 132 -5.43 -4.41 -16.56
CA ARG A 132 -4.56 -4.06 -17.68
C ARG A 132 -3.93 -2.68 -17.53
N ALA A 133 -4.68 -1.70 -17.04
CA ALA A 133 -4.19 -0.34 -16.80
C ALA A 133 -3.16 -0.34 -15.66
N VAL A 134 -3.47 -1.00 -14.55
CA VAL A 134 -2.53 -1.14 -13.42
C VAL A 134 -1.23 -1.81 -13.86
N LEU A 135 -1.34 -2.89 -14.63
CA LEU A 135 -0.18 -3.63 -15.16
C LEU A 135 0.65 -2.77 -16.13
N TRP A 136 0.01 -1.96 -16.98
CA TRP A 136 0.72 -1.01 -17.83
C TRP A 136 1.48 0.05 -17.02
N VAL A 137 0.86 0.61 -15.97
CA VAL A 137 1.55 1.54 -15.07
C VAL A 137 2.71 0.86 -14.35
N ARG A 138 2.57 -0.40 -13.92
CA ARG A 138 3.68 -1.16 -13.33
C ARG A 138 4.83 -1.37 -14.32
N TYR A 139 4.56 -1.63 -15.59
CA TYR A 139 5.60 -1.70 -16.63
C TYR A 139 6.35 -0.38 -16.77
N LEU A 140 5.64 0.76 -16.75
CA LEU A 140 6.30 2.08 -16.71
C LEU A 140 7.11 2.29 -15.43
N GLY A 141 6.69 1.69 -14.33
CA GLY A 141 7.43 1.63 -13.07
C GLY A 141 8.63 0.69 -13.07
N GLY A 142 8.90 -0.03 -14.17
CA GLY A 142 10.04 -0.93 -14.29
C GLY A 142 9.73 -2.40 -14.00
N LYS A 143 8.47 -2.83 -14.05
CA LYS A 143 8.11 -4.26 -14.03
C LYS A 143 8.80 -4.99 -15.19
N LEU A 144 9.47 -6.11 -14.91
CA LEU A 144 10.24 -6.89 -15.90
C LEU A 144 9.42 -8.03 -16.51
N GLY A 145 8.27 -8.39 -15.91
CA GLY A 145 7.42 -9.47 -16.42
C GLY A 145 7.95 -10.87 -16.14
N LEU A 146 8.94 -10.99 -15.25
CA LEU A 146 9.47 -12.27 -14.79
C LEU A 146 8.42 -12.98 -13.92
N ALA A 147 8.40 -14.32 -13.94
CA ALA A 147 7.51 -15.11 -13.08
C ALA A 147 7.69 -14.81 -11.57
N ASN A 148 8.87 -14.31 -11.20
CA ASN A 148 9.23 -13.94 -9.83
C ASN A 148 9.16 -12.44 -9.55
N ASP A 149 8.56 -11.63 -10.42
CA ASP A 149 8.44 -10.18 -10.19
C ASP A 149 7.32 -9.88 -9.16
N LEU A 150 7.58 -8.98 -8.21
CA LEU A 150 6.63 -8.63 -7.16
C LEU A 150 5.77 -7.45 -7.62
N ASP A 151 4.46 -7.64 -7.64
CA ASP A 151 3.45 -6.63 -8.03
C ASP A 151 3.21 -5.56 -6.94
N GLY A 152 4.29 -5.05 -6.35
CA GLY A 152 4.23 -4.07 -5.26
C GLY A 152 3.62 -2.74 -5.68
N SER A 153 3.04 -2.03 -4.71
CA SER A 153 2.48 -0.67 -4.89
C SER A 153 3.53 0.36 -5.31
N TYR A 154 4.79 0.16 -4.94
CA TYR A 154 5.91 1.02 -5.36
C TYR A 154 6.13 1.07 -6.87
N LEU A 155 5.85 -0.02 -7.61
CA LEU A 155 5.92 -0.02 -9.07
C LEU A 155 4.86 0.91 -9.66
N VAL A 156 3.66 0.93 -9.07
CA VAL A 156 2.58 1.81 -9.51
C VAL A 156 2.93 3.26 -9.24
N LEU A 157 3.45 3.56 -8.04
CA LEU A 157 3.93 4.91 -7.69
C LEU A 157 5.02 5.39 -8.66
N ARG A 158 6.03 4.57 -8.93
CA ARG A 158 7.13 4.90 -9.86
C ARG A 158 6.61 5.10 -11.29
N GLY A 159 5.67 4.27 -11.74
CA GLY A 159 5.04 4.40 -13.05
C GLY A 159 4.24 5.69 -13.19
N LEU A 160 3.44 6.05 -12.18
CA LEU A 160 2.72 7.32 -12.15
C LEU A 160 3.67 8.52 -12.12
N LYS A 161 4.76 8.45 -11.34
CA LYS A 161 5.80 9.48 -11.34
C LYS A 161 6.39 9.68 -12.74
N ALA A 162 6.73 8.61 -13.43
CA ALA A 162 7.25 8.68 -14.80
C ALA A 162 6.23 9.28 -15.78
N LEU A 163 4.95 8.90 -15.68
CA LEU A 163 3.87 9.48 -16.49
C LEU A 163 3.71 10.98 -16.26
N ILE A 164 3.65 11.41 -15.00
CA ILE A 164 3.49 12.83 -14.68
C ILE A 164 4.71 13.63 -15.16
N GLN A 165 5.92 13.12 -14.92
CA GLN A 165 7.15 13.77 -15.37
C GLN A 165 7.21 13.92 -16.90
N THR A 166 6.83 12.89 -17.65
CA THR A 166 6.79 12.95 -19.12
C THR A 166 5.73 13.92 -19.61
N LEU A 167 4.52 13.91 -19.03
CA LEU A 167 3.46 14.87 -19.36
C LEU A 167 3.87 16.32 -19.10
N VAL A 168 4.49 16.59 -17.94
CA VAL A 168 4.98 17.94 -17.60
C VAL A 168 6.07 18.38 -18.57
N THR A 169 7.03 17.49 -18.89
CA THR A 169 8.13 17.78 -19.81
C THR A 169 7.60 18.07 -21.23
N LEU A 170 6.66 17.26 -21.72
CA LEU A 170 6.03 17.46 -23.03
C LEU A 170 5.19 18.73 -23.07
N SER A 171 4.42 19.00 -22.01
CA SER A 171 3.62 20.23 -21.90
C SER A 171 4.51 21.46 -21.90
N PHE A 172 5.61 21.42 -21.14
CA PHE A 172 6.60 22.49 -21.12
C PHE A 172 7.24 22.70 -22.50
N PHE A 173 7.59 21.62 -23.19
CA PHE A 173 8.15 21.70 -24.55
C PHE A 173 7.15 22.33 -25.54
N CYS A 174 5.89 21.88 -25.51
CA CYS A 174 4.83 22.39 -26.39
C CYS A 174 4.52 23.88 -26.13
N LEU A 175 4.52 24.31 -24.87
CA LEU A 175 4.26 25.70 -24.49
C LEU A 175 5.48 26.62 -24.75
N SER A 176 6.69 26.11 -24.55
CA SER A 176 7.94 26.88 -24.74
C SER A 176 8.34 26.99 -26.21
N PHE A 177 8.01 25.98 -27.02
CA PHE A 177 8.27 25.95 -28.45
C PHE A 177 7.08 26.49 -29.24
N SER A 178 6.77 27.78 -29.05
CA SER A 178 5.86 28.48 -29.97
C SER A 178 6.65 28.89 -31.23
N PRO A 179 6.24 28.50 -32.45
CA PRO A 179 6.95 28.81 -33.70
C PRO A 179 7.18 30.31 -33.92
N SER A 180 6.30 31.14 -33.33
CA SER A 180 6.37 32.61 -33.38
C SER A 180 7.64 33.18 -32.74
N ARG A 181 8.15 32.57 -31.65
CA ARG A 181 9.38 33.03 -30.97
C ARG A 181 10.64 32.55 -31.68
N PHE A 182 10.60 31.39 -32.32
CA PHE A 182 11.73 30.87 -33.10
C PHE A 182 11.97 31.67 -34.39
N LEU A 183 10.90 32.04 -35.10
CA LEU A 183 11.01 32.91 -36.28
C LEU A 183 11.53 34.31 -35.93
N LEU A 184 11.09 34.89 -34.81
CA LEU A 184 11.62 36.19 -34.35
C LEU A 184 13.11 36.13 -33.99
N TRP A 185 13.56 35.02 -33.38
CA TRP A 185 14.96 34.80 -33.04
C TRP A 185 15.84 34.59 -34.28
N VAL A 186 15.36 33.84 -35.28
CA VAL A 186 16.07 33.66 -36.56
C VAL A 186 16.15 34.98 -37.36
N ILE A 187 15.07 35.77 -37.40
CA ILE A 187 15.05 37.07 -38.11
C ILE A 187 15.99 38.08 -37.43
N THR A 188 16.00 38.14 -36.09
CA THR A 188 16.87 39.07 -35.36
C THR A 188 18.35 38.70 -35.45
N ARG A 189 18.70 37.41 -35.56
CA ARG A 189 20.08 36.96 -35.76
C ARG A 189 20.58 37.17 -37.19
N CYS A 190 19.74 37.01 -38.21
CA CYS A 190 20.10 37.34 -39.60
C CYS A 190 20.33 38.85 -39.82
N ARG A 191 19.61 39.72 -39.10
CA ARG A 191 19.78 41.19 -39.22
C ARG A 191 21.11 41.71 -38.64
N LYS A 192 21.74 40.95 -37.74
CA LYS A 192 22.99 41.35 -37.06
C LYS A 192 24.25 40.97 -37.85
N VAL A 193 24.17 40.01 -38.77
CA VAL A 193 25.29 39.58 -39.63
C VAL A 193 25.51 40.55 -40.81
N ASN A 194 24.49 41.33 -41.21
CA ASN A 194 24.58 42.24 -42.36
C ASN A 194 25.00 43.69 -42.03
N ARG A 195 25.47 43.96 -40.80
CA ARG A 195 26.13 45.24 -40.47
C ARG A 195 27.63 45.01 -40.31
N GLY A 196 28.32 44.89 -41.44
CA GLY A 196 29.78 44.99 -41.51
C GLY A 196 30.26 46.41 -41.14
N PRO A 197 31.54 46.56 -40.73
CA PRO A 197 32.07 47.83 -40.24
C PRO A 197 32.26 48.79 -41.42
N HIS A 198 31.49 49.87 -41.46
CA HIS A 198 31.88 51.03 -42.25
C HIS A 198 33.00 51.77 -41.52
N ARG A 199 34.09 51.95 -42.26
CA ARG A 199 35.27 52.76 -41.95
C ARG A 199 34.92 54.17 -41.49
#